data_AF-A0AB74M8H6-F1
#
_entry.id   AF-A0AB74M8H6-F1
#
_cell.length_a   1.000
_cell.length_b   1.000
_cell.length_c   1.000
_cell.angle_alpha   90.00
_cell.angle_beta   90.00
_cell.angle_gamma   90.00
#
_symmetry.space_group_name_H-M   'P 1'
#
loop_
_entity.id
_entity.type
_entity.pdbx_description
1 polymer ?
#
loop_
_entity_poly.entity_id
_entity_poly.type
_entity_poly.pdbx_seq_one_letter_code
_entity_poly.pdbx_strand_id
1 'polypeptide(L)' 'MLNTVKISSCELVNADCLEFIRSLPENSVDLIVTDPPYFKVKPEGWDNQWKGDD' A
#
# COMPACT_ATOMS: atom_id res chain seq x y z
N MET A 1 -7.33 -11.13 11.88
CA MET A 1 -5.97 -11.47 11.40
C MET A 1 -5.87 -10.91 10.00
N LEU A 2 -4.79 -10.18 9.70
CA LEU A 2 -4.54 -9.70 8.33
C LEU A 2 -4.49 -10.92 7.40
N ASN A 3 -4.99 -10.77 6.18
CA ASN A 3 -4.90 -11.84 5.21
C ASN A 3 -3.47 -11.86 4.65
N THR A 4 -2.60 -12.62 5.33
CA THR A 4 -1.17 -12.68 5.07
C THR A 4 -0.79 -13.99 4.40
N VAL A 5 -0.02 -13.90 3.32
CA VAL A 5 0.57 -15.04 2.61
C VAL A 5 2.09 -14.95 2.73
N LYS A 6 2.74 -16.07 3.09
CA LYS A 6 4.20 -16.17 3.05
C LYS A 6 4.65 -16.65 1.68
N ILE A 7 5.56 -15.90 1.07
CA ILE A 7 6.14 -16.21 -0.24
C ILE A 7 7.66 -16.23 -0.06
N SER A 8 8.24 -17.42 0.07
CA SER A 8 9.68 -17.59 0.37
C SER A 8 10.09 -16.80 1.64
N SER A 9 10.95 -15.78 1.48
CA SER A 9 11.41 -14.89 2.55
C SER A 9 10.58 -13.61 2.69
N CYS A 10 9.44 -13.51 2.00
CA CYS A 10 8.57 -12.33 2.01
C CYS A 10 7.23 -12.63 2.67
N GLU A 11 6.65 -11.61 3.30
CA GLU A 11 5.27 -11.63 3.80
C GLU A 11 4.44 -10.65 2.97
N LEU A 12 3.42 -11.17 2.27
CA LEU A 12 2.45 -10.38 1.53
C LEU A 12 1.22 -10.18 2.40
N VAL A 13 0.93 -8.93 2.74
CA VAL A 13 -0.17 -8.57 3.63
C VAL A 13 -1.24 -7.82 2.85
N ASN A 14 -2.47 -8.35 2.84
CA ASN A 14 -3.63 -7.62 2.34
C ASN A 14 -4.27 -6.84 3.49
N ALA A 15 -4.06 -5.53 3.48
CA ALA A 15 -4.52 -4.58 4.49
C ALA A 15 -4.58 -3.15 3.94
N ASP A 16 -5.27 -2.26 4.66
CA ASP A 16 -5.01 -0.82 4.54
C ASP A 16 -3.57 -0.52 4.98
N CYS A 17 -2.82 0.21 4.15
CA CYS A 17 -1.39 0.41 4.38
C CYS A 17 -1.10 1.32 5.59
N LEU A 18 -1.97 2.28 5.90
CA LEU A 18 -1.79 3.19 7.03
C LEU A 18 -2.03 2.47 8.35
N GLU A 19 -3.06 1.62 8.41
CA GLU A 19 -3.33 0.80 9.60
C GLU A 19 -2.26 -0.28 9.80
N PHE A 20 -1.77 -0.90 8.71
CA PHE A 20 -0.70 -1.90 8.81
C PHE A 20 0.62 -1.31 9.30
N ILE A 21 1.07 -0.20 8.70
CA ILE A 21 2.36 0.42 9.05
C ILE A 21 2.39 0.81 10.54
N ARG A 22 1.27 1.26 11.12
CA ARG A 22 1.15 1.57 12.56
C ARG A 22 1.35 0.35 13.47
N SER A 23 1.17 -0.86 12.97
CA SER A 23 1.37 -2.10 13.74
C SER A 23 2.84 -2.55 13.79
N LEU A 24 3.70 -1.99 12.93
CA LEU A 24 5.11 -2.36 12.86
C LEU A 24 5.89 -1.76 14.04
N PRO A 25 6.91 -2.46 14.59
CA PRO A 25 7.76 -1.89 15.61
C PRO A 25 8.51 -0.66 15.09
N GLU A 26 8.77 0.30 15.99
CA GLU A 26 9.60 1.46 15.66
C GLU A 26 11.00 1.03 15.19
N ASN A 27 11.57 1.78 14.22
CA ASN A 27 12.92 1.54 13.68
C ASN A 27 13.17 0.12 13.15
N SER A 28 12.13 -0.58 12.68
CA SER A 28 12.22 -1.96 12.16
C SER A 28 12.34 -2.09 10.65
N VAL A 29 12.29 -0.97 9.91
CA VAL A 29 12.27 -0.94 8.44
C VAL A 29 13.45 -0.11 7.93
N ASP A 30 14.33 -0.73 7.14
CA ASP A 30 15.50 -0.07 6.56
C ASP A 30 15.17 0.74 5.29
N LEU A 31 14.19 0.26 4.49
CA LEU A 31 13.81 0.85 3.21
C LEU A 31 12.30 0.79 3.00
N ILE A 32 11.73 1.92 2.58
CA ILE A 32 10.34 2.01 2.12
C ILE A 32 10.35 2.28 0.62
N VAL A 33 9.77 1.37 -0.16
CA VAL A 33 9.50 1.55 -1.59
C VAL A 33 8.00 1.69 -1.75
N THR A 34 7.56 2.76 -2.41
CA THR A 34 6.16 3.10 -2.55
C THR A 34 5.86 3.53 -3.98
N ASP A 35 4.71 3.07 -4.48
CA ASP A 35 4.05 3.55 -5.69
C ASP A 35 2.58 3.81 -5.31
N PRO A 36 2.30 4.95 -4.64
CA PRO A 36 0.97 5.23 -4.11
C PRO A 36 -0.03 5.48 -5.26
N PRO A 37 -1.34 5.33 -5.02
CA PRO A 37 -2.33 5.66 -6.03
C PRO A 37 -2.20 7.14 -6.42
N TYR A 38 -2.04 7.39 -7.72
CA TYR A 38 -2.20 8.70 -8.30
C TYR A 38 -3.65 8.91 -8.75
N PHE A 39 -4.03 10.17 -8.91
CA PHE A 39 -5.35 10.54 -9.39
C PHE A 39 -5.26 11.75 -10.32
N LYS A 40 -5.78 11.58 -11.54
CA LYS A 40 -5.87 12.65 -12.57
C LYS A 40 -4.52 13.30 -12.92
N VAL A 41 -3.41 12.58 -12.76
CA VAL A 41 -2.07 12.98 -13.19
C VAL A 41 -1.86 12.68 -14.68
N LYS A 42 -2.50 11.62 -15.18
CA LYS A 42 -2.46 11.15 -16.56
C LYS A 42 -3.86 11.18 -17.18
N PRO A 43 -3.97 11.41 -18.50
CA PRO A 43 -5.25 11.38 -19.22
C PRO A 43 -5.77 9.95 -19.45
N GLU A 44 -5.11 8.94 -18.90
CA GLU A 44 -5.41 7.52 -19.14
C GLU A 44 -6.54 7.02 -18.25
N GLY A 45 -7.36 6.10 -18.76
CA GLY A 45 -8.53 5.60 -18.03
C GLY A 45 -8.20 4.91 -16.69
N TRP A 46 -7.00 4.35 -16.55
CA TRP A 46 -6.55 3.69 -15.31
C TRP A 46 -6.25 4.69 -14.18
N ASP A 47 -5.89 5.93 -14.48
CA ASP A 47 -5.56 6.97 -13.48
C ASP A 47 -6.80 7.80 -13.05
N ASN A 48 -7.96 7.44 -13.62
CA ASN A 48 -9.26 8.09 -13.39
C ASN A 48 -10.28 7.14 -12.76
N GLN A 49 -9.82 6.01 -12.19
CA GLN A 49 -10.70 4.95 -11.68
C GLN A 49 -11.35 5.26 -10.33
N TRP A 50 -10.78 6.21 -9.58
CA TRP A 50 -11.23 6.55 -8.23
C TRP A 50 -12.11 7.81 -8.24
N LYS A 51 -13.02 7.93 -7.27
CA LYS A 51 -13.68 9.22 -6.99
C LYS A 51 -12.70 10.07 -6.19
N GLY A 52 -12.62 11.37 -6.50
CA GLY A 52 -11.85 12.31 -5.70
C GLY A 52 -12.51 12.56 -4.35
N ASP A 53 -11.85 13.34 -3.50
CA ASP A 53 -12.29 13.66 -2.14
C ASP A 53 -13.42 14.71 -2.08
N ASP A 54 -14.46 14.58 -2.93
CA ASP A 54 -15.67 15.43 -2.88
C ASP A 54 -16.52 15.18 -1.61
#